data_AF-A0A0W0N1Z1-F1
#
_entry.id   AF-A0A0W0N1Z1-F1
#
_cell.length_a   1.000
_cell.length_b   1.000
_cell.length_c   1.000
_cell.angle_alpha   90.00
_cell.angle_beta   90.00
_cell.angle_gamma   90.00
#
_symmetry.space_group_name_H-M   'P 1'
#
loop_
_entity.id
_entity.type
_entity.pdbx_description
1 polymer ?
#
loop_
_entity_poly.entity_id
_entity_poly.type
_entity_poly.pdbx_seq_one_letter_code
_entity_poly.pdbx_strand_id
1 'polypeptide(L)'
;MKLTKKQRCELHAKFAGHCAYCGVLLGDRWHADHMEAVWREPERVDGKYSGAIILGRPENHAISNMMPACVPCNLSKAAMPLEVWRERIAGHVNSLNSYHPIYRLAKSYGLIAETGKPVVFHFETVGPLSPFTHRK
;
A
#
# COMPACT_ATOMS: atom_id res chain seq x y z
N MET A 1 -2.11 12.56 -10.22
CA MET A 1 -2.56 12.06 -11.52
C MET A 1 -3.98 11.64 -11.30
N LYS A 2 -4.89 12.23 -12.09
CA LYS A 2 -6.29 11.84 -12.06
C LYS A 2 -6.46 10.68 -13.03
N LEU A 3 -6.77 9.49 -12.53
CA LEU A 3 -7.07 8.34 -13.37
C LEU A 3 -8.43 8.53 -14.06
N THR A 4 -8.53 8.12 -15.32
CA THR A 4 -9.83 8.00 -15.99
C THR A 4 -10.64 6.86 -15.38
N LYS A 5 -11.96 6.84 -15.64
CA LYS A 5 -12.84 5.74 -15.18
C LYS A 5 -12.35 4.38 -15.70
N LYS A 6 -11.93 4.31 -16.96
CA LYS A 6 -11.39 3.10 -17.59
C LYS A 6 -10.12 2.63 -16.88
N GLN A 7 -9.14 3.53 -16.72
CA GLN A 7 -7.89 3.21 -16.02
C GLN A 7 -8.13 2.77 -14.57
N ARG A 8 -9.09 3.40 -13.87
CA ARG A 8 -9.46 3.01 -12.51
C ARG A 8 -10.07 1.61 -12.46
N CYS A 9 -10.89 1.25 -13.45
CA CYS A 9 -11.46 -0.10 -13.58
C CYS A 9 -10.38 -1.14 -13.88
N GLU A 10 -9.47 -0.85 -14.81
CA GLU A 10 -8.33 -1.73 -15.15
C GLU A 10 -7.40 -1.92 -13.94
N LEU A 11 -7.09 -0.83 -13.23
CA LEU A 11 -6.27 -0.88 -12.02
C LEU A 11 -6.92 -1.74 -10.93
N HIS A 12 -8.23 -1.62 -10.72
CA HIS A 12 -8.96 -2.47 -9.77
C HIS A 12 -8.86 -3.95 -10.15
N ALA A 13 -9.01 -4.26 -11.44
CA ALA A 13 -8.95 -5.62 -11.96
C ALA A 13 -7.53 -6.23 -11.96
N LYS A 14 -6.47 -5.42 -11.82
CA LYS A 14 -5.05 -5.82 -11.91
C LYS A 14 -4.71 -7.04 -11.05
N PHE A 15 -5.35 -7.18 -9.88
CA PHE A 15 -5.19 -8.33 -8.97
C PHE A 15 -6.55 -8.94 -8.60
N ALA A 16 -7.38 -9.22 -9.61
CA ALA A 16 -8.70 -9.85 -9.44
C ALA A 16 -9.65 -9.08 -8.48
N GLY A 17 -9.52 -7.74 -8.40
CA GLY A 17 -10.29 -6.94 -7.45
C GLY A 17 -9.79 -7.01 -6.00
N HIS A 18 -8.60 -7.56 -5.74
CA HIS A 18 -8.01 -7.59 -4.41
C HIS A 18 -7.01 -6.46 -4.20
N CYS A 19 -6.84 -6.08 -2.94
CA CYS A 19 -5.75 -5.20 -2.52
C CYS A 19 -4.42 -5.85 -2.89
N ALA A 20 -3.60 -5.14 -3.66
CA ALA A 20 -2.29 -5.62 -4.06
C ALA A 20 -1.37 -5.97 -2.88
N TYR A 21 -1.62 -5.38 -1.70
CA TYR A 21 -0.82 -5.59 -0.51
C TYR A 21 -1.36 -6.71 0.38
N CYS A 22 -2.48 -6.50 1.08
CA CYS A 22 -2.98 -7.50 2.03
C CYS A 22 -3.85 -8.60 1.41
N GLY A 23 -4.22 -8.49 0.13
CA GLY A 23 -5.05 -9.48 -0.56
C GLY A 23 -6.53 -9.48 -0.15
N VAL A 24 -7.02 -8.49 0.60
CA VAL A 24 -8.45 -8.36 0.87
C VAL A 24 -9.21 -7.99 -0.39
N LEU A 25 -10.43 -8.50 -0.56
CA LEU A 25 -11.32 -8.05 -1.63
C LEU A 25 -11.63 -6.56 -1.48
N LEU A 26 -11.49 -5.80 -2.56
CA LEU A 26 -11.79 -4.38 -2.57
C LEU A 26 -13.30 -4.18 -2.78
N GLY A 27 -13.91 -3.38 -1.90
CA GLY A 27 -15.24 -2.85 -2.11
C GLY A 27 -15.21 -1.51 -2.85
N ASP A 28 -16.26 -0.70 -2.70
CA ASP A 28 -16.39 0.58 -3.41
C ASP A 28 -15.31 1.61 -3.03
N ARG A 29 -14.76 1.51 -1.81
CA ARG A 29 -13.74 2.43 -1.29
C ARG A 29 -12.36 1.80 -1.29
N TRP A 30 -11.51 2.29 -2.18
CA TRP A 30 -10.11 1.89 -2.32
C TRP A 30 -9.28 3.02 -2.96
N HIS A 31 -7.96 2.94 -2.81
CA HIS A 31 -7.02 3.96 -3.28
C HIS A 31 -6.12 3.41 -4.39
N ALA A 32 -5.79 4.27 -5.36
CA ALA A 32 -4.72 4.02 -6.31
C ALA A 32 -3.41 4.47 -5.66
N ASP A 33 -2.67 3.52 -5.09
CA ASP A 33 -1.38 3.78 -4.47
C ASP A 33 -0.26 3.81 -5.52
N HIS A 34 0.77 4.61 -5.30
CA HIS A 34 2.01 4.50 -6.07
C HIS A 34 2.94 3.55 -5.31
N MET A 35 3.32 2.42 -5.92
CA MET A 35 4.22 1.46 -5.29
C MET A 35 5.52 2.15 -4.86
N GLU A 36 6.16 2.86 -5.79
CA GLU A 36 7.19 3.84 -5.46
C GLU A 36 6.57 5.23 -5.30
N ALA A 37 6.75 5.84 -4.12
CA ALA A 37 6.09 7.10 -3.80
C ALA A 37 6.54 8.23 -4.74
N VAL A 38 5.59 9.11 -5.08
CA VAL A 38 5.87 10.43 -5.65
C VAL A 38 5.93 11.42 -4.49
N TRP A 39 7.04 12.14 -4.36
CA TRP A 39 7.20 13.12 -3.29
C TRP A 39 6.61 14.45 -3.71
N ARG A 40 6.12 15.20 -2.72
CA ARG A 40 5.58 16.55 -2.93
C ARG A 40 6.46 17.50 -2.15
N GLU A 41 7.21 18.31 -2.86
CA GLU A 41 8.19 19.20 -2.28
C GLU A 41 7.81 20.66 -2.56
N PRO A 42 7.96 21.56 -1.59
CA PRO A 42 7.79 22.98 -1.85
C PRO A 42 8.86 23.44 -2.83
N GLU A 43 8.43 24.05 -3.94
CA GLU A 43 9.35 24.62 -4.91
C GLU A 43 10.09 25.79 -4.27
N ARG A 44 11.41 25.82 -4.47
CA ARG A 44 12.27 26.90 -4.00
C ARG A 44 12.99 27.56 -5.16
N VAL A 45 12.86 28.89 -5.25
CA VAL A 45 13.59 29.76 -6.18
C VAL A 45 14.46 30.68 -5.34
N ASP A 46 15.78 30.67 -5.58
CA ASP A 46 16.77 31.41 -4.77
C ASP A 46 16.65 31.14 -3.26
N GLY A 47 16.35 29.89 -2.90
CA GLY A 47 16.19 29.44 -1.52
C GLY A 47 14.85 29.82 -0.86
N LYS A 48 14.00 30.61 -1.52
CA LYS A 48 12.68 31.03 -1.03
C LYS A 48 11.57 30.14 -1.59
N TYR A 49 10.58 29.83 -0.76
CA TYR A 49 9.39 29.12 -1.21
C TYR A 49 8.61 29.96 -2.23
N SER A 50 8.34 29.41 -3.41
CA SER A 50 7.64 30.11 -4.50
C SER A 50 6.12 30.08 -4.37
N GLY A 51 5.57 29.27 -3.45
CA GLY A 51 4.13 29.02 -3.34
C GLY A 51 3.67 27.79 -4.14
N ALA A 52 4.52 27.21 -4.98
CA ALA A 52 4.22 26.01 -5.76
C ALA A 52 4.73 24.73 -5.08
N ILE A 53 4.09 23.60 -5.40
CA ILE A 53 4.55 22.27 -5.03
C ILE A 53 5.05 21.58 -6.30
N ILE A 54 6.29 21.09 -6.28
CA ILE A 54 6.87 20.26 -7.32
C ILE A 54 6.82 18.79 -6.92
N LEU A 55 6.82 17.91 -7.93
CA LEU A 55 6.91 16.47 -7.70
C LEU A 55 8.37 16.08 -7.60
N GLY A 56 8.78 15.58 -6.43
CA GLY A 56 10.01 14.80 -6.33
C GLY A 56 9.76 13.43 -6.95
N ARG A 57 10.65 13.00 -7.85
CA ARG A 57 10.53 11.76 -8.65
C ARG A 57 9.27 11.74 -9.54
N PRO A 58 9.13 12.70 -10.48
CA PRO A 58 7.97 12.77 -11.36
C PRO A 58 7.77 11.50 -12.21
N GLU A 59 8.83 10.76 -12.50
CA GLU A 59 8.81 9.47 -13.20
C GLU A 59 7.95 8.41 -12.48
N ASN A 60 7.85 8.50 -11.15
CA ASN A 60 7.02 7.59 -10.36
C ASN A 60 5.52 7.86 -10.57
N HIS A 61 5.15 8.99 -11.18
CA HIS A 61 3.76 9.37 -11.44
C HIS A 61 3.14 8.67 -12.65
N ALA A 62 3.46 7.38 -12.84
CA ALA A 62 3.05 6.56 -13.97
C ALA A 62 2.00 5.49 -13.59
N ILE A 63 1.13 5.13 -14.54
CA ILE A 63 0.11 4.10 -14.32
C ILE A 63 0.70 2.71 -14.05
N SER A 64 1.87 2.40 -14.62
CA SER A 64 2.59 1.14 -14.39
C SER A 64 2.99 0.96 -12.93
N ASN A 65 3.30 2.07 -12.24
CA ASN A 65 3.65 2.13 -10.82
C ASN A 65 2.42 2.13 -9.88
N MET A 66 1.20 2.14 -10.43
CA MET A 66 -0.02 2.16 -9.62
C MET A 66 -0.42 0.77 -9.15
N MET A 67 -0.90 0.71 -7.90
CA MET A 67 -1.39 -0.50 -7.25
C MET A 67 -2.78 -0.25 -6.65
N PRO A 68 -3.75 -1.17 -6.84
CA PRO A 68 -5.03 -1.06 -6.14
C PRO A 68 -4.81 -1.43 -4.66
N ALA A 69 -5.12 -0.52 -3.75
CA ALA A 69 -4.88 -0.69 -2.33
C ALA A 69 -6.15 -0.44 -1.52
N CYS A 70 -6.39 -1.27 -0.50
CA CYS A 70 -7.40 -0.95 0.50
C CYS A 70 -6.95 0.29 1.30
N VAL A 71 -7.92 1.02 1.86
CA VAL A 71 -7.66 2.27 2.58
C VAL A 71 -6.63 2.09 3.71
N PRO A 72 -6.71 1.06 4.58
CA PRO A 72 -5.72 0.85 5.64
C PRO A 72 -4.30 0.61 5.12
N CYS A 73 -4.13 -0.20 4.08
CA CYS A 73 -2.80 -0.46 3.51
C CYS A 73 -2.18 0.81 2.91
N ASN A 74 -2.94 1.57 2.12
CA ASN A 74 -2.45 2.81 1.53
C ASN A 74 -2.06 3.84 2.60
N LEU A 75 -2.89 4.01 3.63
CA LEU A 75 -2.58 4.93 4.74
C LEU A 75 -1.37 4.47 5.55
N SER A 76 -1.27 3.16 5.81
CA SER A 76 -0.14 2.57 6.53
C SER A 76 1.17 2.69 5.76
N LYS A 77 1.16 2.42 4.43
CA LYS A 77 2.34 2.52 3.57
C LYS A 77 2.82 3.96 3.42
N ALA A 78 1.90 4.91 3.24
CA ALA A 78 2.22 6.31 3.00
C ALA A 78 3.29 6.47 1.91
N ALA A 79 4.38 7.20 2.18
CA ALA A 79 5.50 7.39 1.26
C ALA A 79 6.67 6.40 1.48
N MET A 80 6.51 5.39 2.35
CA MET A 80 7.61 4.47 2.68
C MET A 80 7.98 3.58 1.49
N PRO A 81 9.28 3.28 1.29
CA PRO A 81 9.72 2.18 0.46
C PRO A 81 9.07 0.87 0.90
N LEU A 82 8.85 -0.03 -0.05
CA LEU A 82 8.09 -1.26 0.18
C LEU A 82 8.69 -2.13 1.28
N GLU A 83 10.01 -2.34 1.25
CA GLU A 83 10.70 -3.18 2.24
C GLU A 83 10.72 -2.56 3.64
N VAL A 84 10.87 -1.23 3.74
CA VAL A 84 10.73 -0.51 5.02
C VAL A 84 9.32 -0.69 5.59
N TRP A 85 8.30 -0.62 4.73
CA TRP A 85 6.92 -0.85 5.16
C TRP A 85 6.67 -2.31 5.56
N ARG A 86 7.27 -3.28 4.87
CA ARG A 86 7.21 -4.71 5.21
C ARG A 86 7.74 -4.96 6.62
N GLU A 87 8.92 -4.43 6.93
CA GLU A 87 9.52 -4.51 8.27
C GLU A 87 8.63 -3.86 9.32
N ARG A 88 8.05 -2.69 9.00
CA ARG A 88 7.13 -1.99 9.91
C ARG A 88 5.88 -2.79 10.23
N ILE A 89 5.28 -3.46 9.23
CA ILE A 89 4.13 -4.34 9.45
C ILE A 89 4.52 -5.51 10.35
N ALA A 90 5.63 -6.18 10.06
CA ALA A 90 6.13 -7.29 10.87
C ALA A 90 6.40 -6.85 12.33
N GLY A 91 6.91 -5.64 12.51
CA GLY A 91 7.17 -5.03 13.82
C GLY A 91 5.92 -4.61 14.61
N HIS A 92 4.71 -4.65 14.04
CA HIS A 92 3.49 -4.33 14.79
C HIS A 92 3.26 -5.32 15.94
N VAL A 93 3.58 -6.60 15.76
CA VAL A 93 3.47 -7.60 16.85
C VAL A 93 4.40 -7.23 18.01
N ASN A 94 5.62 -6.77 17.73
CA ASN A 94 6.55 -6.30 18.76
C ASN A 94 5.98 -5.08 19.49
N SER A 95 5.43 -4.12 18.73
CA SER A 95 4.79 -2.92 19.30
C SER A 95 3.59 -3.28 20.21
N LEU A 96 2.75 -4.23 19.77
CA LEU A 96 1.64 -4.75 20.57
C LEU A 96 2.13 -5.37 21.87
N ASN A 97 3.19 -6.18 21.82
CA ASN A 97 3.79 -6.76 23.01
C ASN A 97 4.42 -5.72 23.95
N SER A 98 5.05 -4.67 23.43
CA SER A 98 5.69 -3.64 24.26
C SER A 98 4.66 -2.71 24.91
N TYR A 99 3.71 -2.20 24.14
CA TYR A 99 2.92 -1.03 24.55
C TYR A 99 1.47 -1.34 24.94
N HIS A 100 0.96 -2.55 24.70
CA HIS A 100 -0.47 -2.85 24.92
C HIS A 100 -0.69 -3.99 25.95
N PRO A 101 -0.93 -3.66 27.24
CA PRO A 101 -1.21 -4.65 28.28
C PRO A 101 -2.40 -5.58 27.96
N ILE A 102 -3.46 -5.06 27.34
CA ILE A 102 -4.65 -5.84 26.95
C ILE A 102 -4.29 -6.94 25.95
N TYR A 103 -3.37 -6.67 25.02
CA TYR A 103 -2.89 -7.66 24.06
C TYR A 103 -2.11 -8.79 24.75
N ARG A 104 -1.23 -8.45 25.70
CA ARG A 104 -0.50 -9.43 26.51
C ARG A 104 -1.43 -10.28 27.37
N LEU A 105 -2.46 -9.67 27.96
CA LEU A 105 -3.48 -10.37 28.73
C LEU A 105 -4.24 -11.36 27.84
N ALA A 106 -4.76 -10.93 26.69
CA ALA A 106 -5.45 -11.83 25.76
C ALA A 106 -4.57 -13.03 25.34
N LYS A 107 -3.26 -12.81 25.12
CA LYS A 107 -2.29 -13.89 24.87
C LYS A 107 -2.16 -14.87 26.04
N SER A 108 -2.11 -14.40 27.29
CA SER A 108 -1.97 -15.29 28.46
C SER A 108 -3.18 -16.21 28.65
N TYR A 109 -4.35 -15.82 28.15
CA TYR A 109 -5.56 -16.64 28.13
C TYR A 109 -5.73 -17.44 26.82
N GLY A 110 -4.74 -17.44 25.92
CA GLY A 110 -4.79 -18.20 24.67
C GLY A 110 -5.77 -17.66 23.61
N LEU A 111 -6.26 -16.42 23.76
CA LEU A 111 -7.21 -15.81 22.81
C LEU A 111 -6.51 -15.29 21.54
N ILE A 112 -5.19 -15.13 21.58
CA ILE A 112 -4.36 -14.65 20.48
C ILE A 112 -3.16 -15.57 20.31
N ALA A 113 -2.90 -16.00 19.08
CA ALA A 113 -1.71 -16.75 18.69
C ALA A 113 -0.85 -15.94 17.72
N GLU A 114 0.42 -15.74 18.07
CA GLU A 114 1.41 -15.11 17.18
C GLU A 114 2.02 -16.17 16.28
N THR A 115 1.94 -15.96 14.97
CA THR A 115 2.33 -16.99 13.99
C THR A 115 3.77 -16.87 13.51
N GLY A 116 4.42 -15.73 13.74
CA GLY A 116 5.77 -15.44 13.21
C GLY A 116 5.87 -15.47 11.68
N LYS A 117 4.74 -15.51 10.96
CA LYS A 117 4.74 -15.60 9.50
C LYS A 117 5.36 -14.34 8.89
N PRO A 118 6.18 -14.48 7.84
CA PRO A 118 6.69 -13.32 7.12
C PRO A 118 5.54 -12.56 6.47
N VAL A 119 5.70 -11.24 6.35
CA VAL A 119 4.77 -10.41 5.58
C VAL A 119 5.05 -10.64 4.10
N VAL A 120 4.06 -11.20 3.41
CA VAL A 120 4.07 -11.40 1.95
C VAL A 120 2.95 -10.58 1.36
N PHE A 121 3.26 -9.73 0.38
CA PHE A 121 2.25 -8.93 -0.30
C PHE A 121 1.54 -9.77 -1.36
N HIS A 122 0.24 -9.56 -1.52
CA HIS A 122 -0.57 -10.34 -2.44
C HIS A 122 -0.06 -10.31 -3.89
N PHE A 123 0.42 -9.15 -4.37
CA PHE A 123 0.95 -9.04 -5.72
C PHE A 123 2.17 -9.96 -5.98
N GLU A 124 2.89 -10.38 -4.92
CA GLU A 124 4.04 -11.28 -4.98
C GLU A 124 3.62 -12.74 -5.19
N THR A 125 2.37 -13.08 -4.90
CA THR A 125 1.88 -14.47 -4.95
C THR A 125 1.05 -14.79 -6.19
N VAL A 126 0.38 -13.79 -6.78
CA VAL A 126 -0.52 -14.01 -7.93
C VAL A 126 -0.04 -13.42 -9.25
N GLY A 127 0.96 -12.53 -9.23
CA GLY A 127 1.33 -11.73 -10.41
C GLY A 127 0.18 -10.82 -10.90
N PRO A 128 0.45 -9.80 -11.74
CA PRO A 128 -0.63 -9.01 -12.34
C PRO A 128 -1.43 -9.89 -13.30
N LEU A 129 -2.76 -9.84 -13.21
CA LEU A 129 -3.62 -10.46 -14.22
C LEU A 129 -3.37 -9.76 -15.56
N SER A 130 -2.94 -10.53 -16.56
CA SER A 130 -2.90 -10.05 -17.93
C SER A 130 -4.34 -9.80 -18.41
N PRO A 131 -4.64 -8.68 -19.09
CA PRO A 131 -5.97 -8.42 -19.64
C PRO A 131 -6.44 -9.47 -20.67
N PHE A 132 -5.61 -10.43 -21.04
CA PHE A 132 -5.91 -11.49 -22.00
C PHE A 132 -6.21 -12.87 -21.40
N THR A 133 -6.10 -13.07 -20.08
CA THR A 133 -6.31 -14.42 -19.47
C THR A 133 -7.76 -14.77 -19.15
N HIS A 134 -8.71 -13.88 -19.43
CA HIS A 134 -10.15 -14.14 -19.21
C HIS A 134 -10.96 -14.08 -20.51
N ARG A 135 -10.80 -15.11 -21.35
CA ARG A 135 -11.88 -15.69 -22.14
C ARG A 135 -11.82 -17.21 -21.97
N LYS A 136 -12.68 -17.74 -21.11
CA LYS A 136 -13.27 -19.06 -21.28
C LYS A 136 -14.77 -18.85 -21.39
#